data_AF-A0A158CE28-F1
#
_entry.id   AF-A0A158CE28-F1
#
_cell.length_a   1.000
_cell.length_b   1.000
_cell.length_c   1.000
_cell.angle_alpha   90.00
_cell.angle_beta   90.00
_cell.angle_gamma   90.00
#
_symmetry.space_group_name_H-M   'P 1'
#
loop_
_entity.id
_entity.type
_entity.pdbx_description
1 polymer ?
#
loop_
_entity_poly.entity_id
_entity_poly.type
_entity_poly.pdbx_seq_one_letter_code
_entity_poly.pdbx_strand_id
1 'polypeptide(L)'
;MKGLKGLALALLSGLLISGCGDGGGTNGVSSTAKTSVEQSAAQDKATVKGYALSTVIWDRVPIGTCWDLNNADFARYSAERNWTRLAVEETWEQNSGVEFSGWQQCTNDPNYYGIRISVEDIVGSAPHTWGLGAMLNNAQGGMALNFTFKNWSPSCQGREEYCIRRIAAHEFGHALGFAHEQNRPDTPSSCIEPAQGTKGDTMVGPWDLASVMNYCNPKWNGDGKLSPTDIEMAQKFYGPRRQAVFYEVTREVAPVHLTVYDYATRAIVKEIDLGVAVPYDRASLMRSSPDGRRMYFVLANEAGNQQYLAAFDVASNSIAWVSGLNLSSSVLGMKVSSDNSRIFIAAESVSVFDAANGALKGTISAPQGLRVSQVATASDDSDVIYALASNSGLKRDWILKLSANGLNVVKTFELGDWNPYRNELAVTPDGKRAYFDGPSSPNYEQRVRELDMTSGAVREFAALTELNPLHIQTINNQQIVFTNNSSTLNPVILYDVQKGVKSTLGVLSTAVRQIQFDPKSQSIFVLKSSDFSQFDRQDDGTYKDVDLKLAYSTKGGMHYSSFGDFFAFLRK
;
A
#
# COMPACT_ATOMS: atom_id res chain seq x y z
N MET A 1 12.43 -62.16 25.03
CA MET A 1 13.17 -62.11 23.74
C MET A 1 12.17 -61.88 22.62
N LYS A 2 12.51 -61.02 21.63
CA LYS A 2 11.99 -60.93 20.22
C LYS A 2 10.47 -61.13 19.97
N GLY A 3 9.71 -60.27 19.28
CA GLY A 3 10.04 -59.06 18.51
C GLY A 3 9.61 -59.17 17.03
N LEU A 4 8.61 -58.38 16.62
CA LEU A 4 8.23 -58.05 15.23
C LEU A 4 7.66 -56.62 15.29
N LYS A 5 8.43 -55.56 15.04
CA LYS A 5 8.84 -55.01 13.74
C LYS A 5 7.65 -54.76 12.79
N GLY A 6 7.20 -53.50 12.77
CA GLY A 6 6.29 -52.99 11.75
C GLY A 6 7.02 -52.56 10.47
N LEU A 7 6.23 -52.15 9.48
CA LEU A 7 6.70 -51.58 8.22
C LEU A 7 6.02 -50.21 8.04
N ALA A 8 6.76 -49.13 8.26
CA ALA A 8 6.33 -47.78 7.90
C ALA A 8 7.06 -47.39 6.62
N LEU A 9 6.30 -47.08 5.56
CA LEU A 9 6.85 -46.72 4.27
C LEU A 9 7.29 -45.24 4.32
N ALA A 10 8.60 -45.00 4.43
CA ALA A 10 9.15 -43.65 4.40
C ALA A 10 9.20 -43.14 2.96
N LEU A 11 8.28 -42.23 2.60
CA LEU A 11 8.39 -41.42 1.40
C LEU A 11 9.48 -40.36 1.61
N LEU A 12 10.66 -40.60 1.04
CA LEU A 12 11.78 -39.66 1.00
C LEU A 12 11.51 -38.58 -0.05
N SER A 13 10.76 -37.55 0.35
CA SER A 13 10.73 -36.27 -0.36
C SER A 13 12.03 -35.52 -0.12
N GLY A 14 12.98 -35.60 -1.06
CA GLY A 14 14.23 -34.87 -0.96
C GLY A 14 14.02 -33.36 -1.14
N LEU A 15 14.03 -32.60 -0.05
CA LEU A 15 14.14 -31.14 -0.12
C LEU A 15 15.58 -30.75 -0.45
N LEU A 16 15.76 -29.94 -1.51
CA LEU A 16 17.02 -29.31 -1.84
C LEU A 16 16.99 -27.87 -1.32
N ILE A 17 17.78 -27.61 -0.27
CA ILE A 17 18.05 -26.25 0.21
C ILE A 17 19.09 -25.64 -0.74
N SER A 18 18.74 -24.56 -1.45
CA SER A 18 19.64 -23.80 -2.32
C SER A 18 20.07 -22.51 -1.63
N GLY A 19 21.37 -22.25 -1.55
CA GLY A 19 21.91 -21.04 -0.92
C GLY A 19 22.78 -20.22 -1.86
N CYS A 20 22.77 -18.90 -1.66
CA CYS A 20 23.64 -17.95 -2.38
C CYS A 20 25.13 -18.35 -2.38
N GLY A 21 25.80 -18.22 -3.54
CA GLY A 21 27.24 -18.47 -3.68
C GLY A 21 28.12 -17.42 -2.99
N ASP A 22 29.20 -17.88 -2.34
CA ASP A 22 30.18 -17.01 -1.66
C ASP A 22 31.32 -16.59 -2.62
N GLY A 23 31.60 -15.29 -2.69
CA GLY A 23 32.42 -14.65 -3.74
C GLY A 23 33.94 -14.77 -3.53
N GLY A 24 34.49 -15.99 -3.61
CA GLY A 24 35.92 -16.29 -3.41
C GLY A 24 36.85 -16.05 -4.62
N GLY A 25 36.95 -14.84 -5.15
CA GLY A 25 37.82 -14.51 -6.30
C GLY A 25 39.25 -14.07 -5.91
N THR A 26 40.28 -14.81 -6.36
CA THR A 26 41.70 -14.48 -6.09
C THR A 26 42.33 -13.55 -7.14
N ASN A 27 43.06 -12.53 -6.69
CA ASN A 27 43.74 -11.57 -7.58
C ASN A 27 45.00 -12.16 -8.23
N GLY A 28 44.92 -12.52 -9.50
CA GLY A 28 46.07 -12.88 -10.34
C GLY A 28 46.49 -11.75 -11.28
N VAL A 29 47.57 -11.04 -10.95
CA VAL A 29 48.16 -10.04 -11.85
C VAL A 29 48.97 -10.73 -12.95
N SER A 30 48.61 -10.50 -14.22
CA SER A 30 49.53 -10.71 -15.34
C SER A 30 49.22 -9.75 -16.49
N SER A 31 50.27 -9.15 -17.05
CA SER A 31 50.21 -8.09 -18.04
C SER A 31 50.59 -8.58 -19.43
N THR A 32 49.73 -8.37 -20.43
CA THR A 32 50.20 -8.06 -21.80
C THR A 32 49.15 -7.28 -22.58
N ALA A 33 49.53 -6.12 -23.13
CA ALA A 33 48.69 -5.34 -24.02
C ALA A 33 48.87 -5.79 -25.48
N LYS A 34 47.79 -5.80 -26.27
CA LYS A 34 47.87 -5.55 -27.73
C LYS A 34 46.55 -5.09 -28.36
N THR A 35 46.61 -3.91 -28.96
CA THR A 35 45.86 -3.40 -30.12
C THR A 35 44.32 -3.36 -30.08
N SER A 36 43.82 -2.15 -29.84
CA SER A 36 42.43 -1.70 -29.94
C SER A 36 42.10 -1.09 -31.30
N VAL A 37 41.43 -1.81 -32.21
CA VAL A 37 40.84 -1.21 -33.44
C VAL A 37 39.48 -1.83 -33.84
N GLU A 38 39.26 -3.14 -33.69
CA GLU A 38 38.06 -3.81 -34.28
C GLU A 38 36.79 -3.80 -33.41
N GLN A 39 36.82 -3.23 -32.19
CA GLN A 39 35.72 -3.34 -31.23
C GLN A 39 34.72 -2.16 -31.27
N SER A 40 34.61 -1.47 -32.42
CA SER A 40 33.90 -0.17 -32.54
C SER A 40 32.59 -0.20 -33.35
N ALA A 41 32.13 -1.35 -33.85
CA ALA A 41 31.06 -1.41 -34.86
C ALA A 41 29.87 -2.35 -34.55
N ALA A 42 29.76 -2.86 -33.32
CA ALA A 42 28.72 -3.83 -32.93
C ALA A 42 27.82 -3.36 -31.77
N GLN A 43 27.83 -2.07 -31.45
CA GLN A 43 27.16 -1.52 -30.25
C GLN A 43 25.71 -1.04 -30.48
N ASP A 44 25.19 -1.16 -31.71
CA ASP A 44 23.81 -0.75 -32.08
C ASP A 44 22.85 -1.93 -32.25
N LYS A 45 22.38 -2.45 -31.11
CA LYS A 45 21.07 -3.09 -30.82
C LYS A 45 21.21 -4.00 -29.61
N ALA A 46 21.24 -3.39 -28.42
CA ALA A 46 21.11 -4.14 -27.17
C ALA A 46 19.77 -4.90 -27.16
N THR A 47 19.84 -6.22 -27.03
CA THR A 47 18.65 -7.07 -26.86
C THR A 47 18.62 -7.52 -25.40
N VAL A 48 17.46 -7.42 -24.75
CA VAL A 48 17.26 -7.51 -23.28
C VAL A 48 16.50 -8.80 -22.85
N LYS A 49 17.00 -9.53 -21.83
CA LYS A 49 16.87 -11.01 -21.73
C LYS A 49 17.14 -11.69 -20.31
N GLY A 50 16.18 -12.29 -19.58
CA GLY A 50 16.32 -13.00 -18.25
C GLY A 50 15.34 -14.19 -17.97
N TYR A 51 15.34 -14.84 -16.78
CA TYR A 51 14.59 -16.12 -16.51
C TYR A 51 13.57 -16.13 -15.33
N ALA A 52 12.29 -16.38 -15.61
CA ALA A 52 11.20 -16.38 -14.63
C ALA A 52 10.37 -17.69 -14.56
N LEU A 53 9.74 -17.96 -13.42
CA LEU A 53 8.68 -18.97 -13.25
C LEU A 53 7.31 -18.29 -13.27
N SER A 54 6.66 -18.22 -14.44
CA SER A 54 5.44 -17.45 -14.68
C SER A 54 4.24 -17.89 -13.83
N THR A 55 4.21 -19.17 -13.42
CA THR A 55 3.12 -19.78 -12.66
C THR A 55 3.09 -19.40 -11.17
N VAL A 56 4.12 -18.71 -10.67
CA VAL A 56 4.22 -18.28 -9.25
C VAL A 56 4.37 -16.77 -9.09
N ILE A 57 4.13 -15.99 -10.15
CA ILE A 57 4.08 -14.53 -10.07
C ILE A 57 2.92 -14.11 -9.15
N TRP A 58 3.15 -13.12 -8.29
CA TRP A 58 2.11 -12.62 -7.38
C TRP A 58 0.98 -11.95 -8.16
N ASP A 59 -0.27 -12.32 -7.87
CA ASP A 59 -1.46 -11.87 -8.59
C ASP A 59 -1.92 -10.46 -8.19
N ARG A 60 -1.50 -9.99 -7.01
CA ARG A 60 -1.78 -8.65 -6.48
C ARG A 60 -0.57 -8.02 -5.79
N VAL A 61 -0.51 -6.70 -5.87
CA VAL A 61 0.45 -5.82 -5.18
C VAL A 61 -0.31 -4.79 -4.33
N PRO A 62 0.25 -4.28 -3.22
CA PRO A 62 1.57 -4.61 -2.68
C PRO A 62 1.65 -6.02 -2.09
N ILE A 63 2.83 -6.62 -2.21
CA ILE A 63 3.18 -7.90 -1.56
C ILE A 63 3.54 -7.57 -0.11
N GLY A 64 2.90 -8.22 0.86
CA GLY A 64 3.29 -8.05 2.26
C GLY A 64 4.73 -8.48 2.50
N THR A 65 5.45 -7.77 3.36
CA THR A 65 6.75 -8.18 3.87
C THR A 65 6.77 -7.96 5.39
N CYS A 66 7.21 -8.96 6.16
CA CYS A 66 7.36 -8.83 7.61
C CYS A 66 8.58 -9.60 8.13
N TRP A 67 9.04 -9.22 9.32
CA TRP A 67 10.21 -9.78 9.98
C TRP A 67 9.79 -10.81 11.03
N ASP A 68 10.15 -12.07 10.85
CA ASP A 68 9.88 -13.17 11.78
C ASP A 68 10.92 -13.18 12.92
N LEU A 69 11.01 -12.06 13.64
CA LEU A 69 12.01 -11.79 14.65
C LEU A 69 11.37 -11.53 16.02
N ASN A 70 12.03 -12.01 17.07
CA ASN A 70 11.70 -11.62 18.44
C ASN A 70 11.99 -10.10 18.65
N ASN A 71 11.41 -9.54 19.71
CA ASN A 71 11.47 -8.09 19.98
C ASN A 71 12.91 -7.56 20.17
N ALA A 72 13.83 -8.38 20.69
CA ALA A 72 15.22 -7.95 20.89
C ALA A 72 15.97 -7.86 19.55
N ASP A 73 15.85 -8.89 18.71
CA ASP A 73 16.51 -8.90 17.39
C ASP A 73 15.86 -7.90 16.41
N PHE A 74 14.54 -7.71 16.45
CA PHE A 74 13.88 -6.69 15.63
C PHE A 74 14.34 -5.26 15.96
N ALA A 75 14.50 -4.95 17.24
CA ALA A 75 15.03 -3.66 17.68
C ALA A 75 16.53 -3.51 17.34
N ARG A 76 17.31 -4.58 17.57
CA ARG A 76 18.75 -4.63 17.30
C ARG A 76 19.08 -4.39 15.83
N TYR A 77 18.48 -5.17 14.92
CA TYR A 77 18.82 -5.14 13.49
C TYR A 77 18.08 -4.04 12.71
N SER A 78 17.81 -2.90 13.35
CA SER A 78 17.02 -1.82 12.75
C SER A 78 17.70 -1.22 11.51
N ALA A 79 19.03 -1.10 11.49
CA ALA A 79 19.79 -0.60 10.36
C ALA A 79 19.79 -1.61 9.20
N GLU A 80 20.04 -2.88 9.48
CA GLU A 80 20.14 -3.98 8.52
C GLU A 80 18.81 -4.26 7.82
N ARG A 81 17.71 -4.21 8.59
CA ARG A 81 16.34 -4.25 8.04
C ARG A 81 16.05 -3.05 7.14
N ASN A 82 16.57 -1.87 7.48
CA ASN A 82 16.41 -0.67 6.66
C ASN A 82 17.24 -0.76 5.36
N TRP A 83 18.49 -1.23 5.42
CA TRP A 83 19.31 -1.48 4.23
C TRP A 83 18.67 -2.52 3.30
N THR A 84 18.05 -3.55 3.85
CA THR A 84 17.27 -4.55 3.08
C THR A 84 16.11 -3.86 2.35
N ARG A 85 15.27 -3.11 3.07
CA ARG A 85 14.14 -2.36 2.49
C ARG A 85 14.61 -1.42 1.37
N LEU A 86 15.60 -0.57 1.66
CA LEU A 86 16.13 0.41 0.71
C LEU A 86 16.72 -0.25 -0.52
N ALA A 87 17.41 -1.39 -0.40
CA ALA A 87 17.91 -2.13 -1.56
C ALA A 87 16.78 -2.59 -2.48
N VAL A 88 15.66 -3.08 -1.93
CA VAL A 88 14.48 -3.51 -2.71
C VAL A 88 13.77 -2.32 -3.34
N GLU A 89 13.64 -1.22 -2.60
CA GLU A 89 13.08 0.05 -3.10
C GLU A 89 13.93 0.60 -4.26
N GLU A 90 15.26 0.65 -4.11
CA GLU A 90 16.23 1.16 -5.10
C GLU A 90 16.42 0.25 -6.33
N THR A 91 15.99 -1.02 -6.25
CA THR A 91 16.10 -2.00 -7.34
C THR A 91 14.74 -2.30 -7.97
N TRP A 92 13.97 -3.21 -7.37
CA TRP A 92 12.78 -3.78 -7.98
C TRP A 92 11.63 -2.76 -8.07
N GLU A 93 11.38 -1.98 -7.02
CA GLU A 93 10.34 -0.93 -7.06
C GLU A 93 10.77 0.30 -7.87
N GLN A 94 12.06 0.66 -7.82
CA GLN A 94 12.65 1.77 -8.58
C GLN A 94 12.49 1.59 -10.09
N ASN A 95 12.33 0.34 -10.56
CA ASN A 95 12.35 -0.01 -11.97
C ASN A 95 11.10 -0.78 -12.47
N SER A 96 10.16 -1.18 -11.62
CA SER A 96 8.94 -1.88 -12.02
C SER A 96 7.72 -1.50 -11.16
N GLY A 97 6.54 -1.94 -11.57
CA GLY A 97 5.26 -1.67 -10.90
C GLY A 97 5.00 -2.56 -9.68
N VAL A 98 5.99 -3.37 -9.26
CA VAL A 98 5.90 -4.14 -8.02
C VAL A 98 6.03 -3.24 -6.81
N GLU A 99 5.29 -3.59 -5.75
CA GLU A 99 5.31 -2.87 -4.49
C GLU A 99 5.37 -3.83 -3.30
N PHE A 100 6.10 -3.46 -2.26
CA PHE A 100 6.17 -4.18 -0.99
C PHE A 100 5.63 -3.32 0.16
N SER A 101 5.00 -3.95 1.16
CA SER A 101 4.39 -3.24 2.30
C SER A 101 4.62 -3.95 3.63
N GLY A 102 4.21 -3.32 4.75
CA GLY A 102 4.38 -3.86 6.10
C GLY A 102 5.72 -3.47 6.72
N TRP A 103 6.77 -4.22 6.44
CA TRP A 103 8.15 -4.09 6.98
C TRP A 103 8.26 -4.08 8.53
N GLN A 104 7.19 -4.43 9.24
CA GLN A 104 7.16 -4.59 10.71
C GLN A 104 7.45 -6.04 11.14
N GLN A 105 7.45 -6.31 12.45
CA GLN A 105 7.43 -7.70 12.94
C GLN A 105 6.20 -8.45 12.40
N CYS A 106 6.36 -9.72 12.07
CA CYS A 106 5.24 -10.56 11.65
C CYS A 106 4.21 -10.72 12.78
N THR A 107 2.93 -10.71 12.41
CA THR A 107 1.83 -11.13 13.27
C THR A 107 1.52 -12.61 13.02
N ASN A 108 0.86 -13.26 13.98
CA ASN A 108 0.37 -14.64 13.82
C ASN A 108 -0.94 -14.69 13.02
N ASP A 109 -0.97 -14.02 11.86
CA ASP A 109 -2.13 -14.02 10.95
C ASP A 109 -2.04 -15.24 10.00
N PRO A 110 -2.98 -16.20 10.08
CA PRO A 110 -3.00 -17.36 9.18
C PRO A 110 -3.30 -16.99 7.73
N ASN A 111 -3.88 -15.81 7.47
CA ASN A 111 -4.26 -15.34 6.14
C ASN A 111 -3.30 -14.27 5.58
N TYR A 112 -2.17 -14.02 6.25
CA TYR A 112 -1.18 -13.03 5.82
C TYR A 112 -0.77 -13.24 4.37
N TYR A 113 -0.86 -12.19 3.55
CA TYR A 113 -0.46 -12.25 2.14
C TYR A 113 0.90 -11.58 1.95
N GLY A 114 1.94 -12.39 1.77
CA GLY A 114 3.30 -11.89 1.60
C GLY A 114 4.41 -12.79 2.12
N ILE A 115 5.60 -12.19 2.22
CA ILE A 115 6.88 -12.81 2.55
C ILE A 115 7.19 -12.62 4.04
N ARG A 116 7.61 -13.68 4.73
CA ARG A 116 8.12 -13.63 6.11
C ARG A 116 9.62 -13.86 6.12
N ILE A 117 10.37 -12.90 6.64
CA ILE A 117 11.83 -12.88 6.60
C ILE A 117 12.41 -13.24 7.97
N SER A 118 13.19 -14.32 8.04
CA SER A 118 14.04 -14.66 9.19
C SER A 118 15.44 -14.05 9.04
N VAL A 119 16.17 -13.91 10.15
CA VAL A 119 17.60 -13.59 10.16
C VAL A 119 18.38 -14.77 10.73
N GLU A 120 19.26 -15.34 9.93
CA GLU A 120 19.97 -16.58 10.19
C GLU A 120 21.46 -16.44 9.88
N ASP A 121 22.32 -16.95 10.78
CA ASP A 121 23.77 -17.00 10.60
C ASP A 121 24.26 -18.38 11.04
N ILE A 122 24.00 -19.37 10.19
CA ILE A 122 24.20 -20.80 10.46
C ILE A 122 25.33 -21.33 9.57
N VAL A 123 26.20 -22.17 10.12
CA VAL A 123 27.33 -22.77 9.38
C VAL A 123 26.82 -23.53 8.15
N GLY A 124 27.28 -23.12 6.97
CA GLY A 124 26.89 -23.74 5.69
C GLY A 124 25.51 -23.32 5.17
N SER A 125 24.81 -22.40 5.85
CA SER A 125 23.57 -21.80 5.34
C SER A 125 23.85 -20.40 4.81
N ALA A 126 23.72 -20.23 3.51
CA ALA A 126 23.70 -18.92 2.88
C ALA A 126 22.29 -18.29 3.01
N PRO A 127 22.15 -16.98 2.75
CA PRO A 127 20.86 -16.39 2.42
C PRO A 127 20.16 -17.19 1.32
N HIS A 128 18.84 -17.31 1.44
CA HIS A 128 18.02 -18.09 0.54
C HIS A 128 16.51 -17.81 0.68
N THR A 129 15.75 -18.20 -0.33
CA THR A 129 14.30 -18.38 -0.30
C THR A 129 13.91 -19.86 -0.42
N TRP A 130 12.85 -20.30 0.26
CA TRP A 130 12.35 -21.70 0.17
C TRP A 130 11.72 -22.07 -1.19
N GLY A 131 11.41 -21.07 -2.01
CA GLY A 131 10.74 -21.21 -3.29
C GLY A 131 10.73 -19.88 -4.04
N LEU A 132 10.02 -19.82 -5.16
CA LEU A 132 9.94 -18.62 -5.99
C LEU A 132 8.57 -17.95 -5.86
N GLY A 133 8.54 -16.62 -5.87
CA GLY A 133 7.30 -15.84 -5.96
C GLY A 133 6.29 -16.17 -4.86
N ALA A 134 5.03 -16.33 -5.25
CA ALA A 134 3.90 -16.67 -4.39
C ALA A 134 4.02 -18.03 -3.68
N MET A 135 5.02 -18.87 -3.98
CA MET A 135 5.35 -20.04 -3.14
C MET A 135 5.77 -19.63 -1.71
N LEU A 136 6.23 -18.38 -1.53
CA LEU A 136 6.63 -17.83 -0.24
C LEU A 136 5.45 -17.30 0.59
N ASN A 137 4.22 -17.34 0.05
CA ASN A 137 3.05 -16.72 0.67
C ASN A 137 2.74 -17.30 2.06
N ASN A 138 2.86 -16.48 3.10
CA ASN A 138 2.78 -16.82 4.52
C ASN A 138 3.75 -17.94 4.99
N ALA A 139 4.75 -18.30 4.19
CA ALA A 139 5.73 -19.31 4.57
C ALA A 139 6.60 -18.76 5.73
N GLN A 140 6.51 -19.37 6.91
CA GLN A 140 7.32 -18.96 8.05
C GLN A 140 8.81 -19.19 7.77
N GLY A 141 9.62 -18.12 7.81
CA GLY A 141 11.02 -18.18 7.39
C GLY A 141 11.21 -18.45 5.90
N GLY A 142 10.19 -18.16 5.07
CA GLY A 142 10.22 -18.42 3.62
C GLY A 142 11.35 -17.68 2.88
N MET A 143 11.87 -16.60 3.47
CA MET A 143 13.15 -15.99 3.13
C MET A 143 14.02 -15.92 4.39
N ALA A 144 15.29 -16.32 4.29
CA ALA A 144 16.28 -16.19 5.34
C ALA A 144 17.42 -15.28 4.86
N LEU A 145 17.74 -14.24 5.65
CA LEU A 145 18.85 -13.32 5.39
C LEU A 145 19.93 -13.45 6.45
N ASN A 146 21.19 -13.15 6.12
CA ASN A 146 22.28 -13.07 7.10
C ASN A 146 22.69 -11.61 7.31
N PHE A 147 22.71 -11.16 8.56
CA PHE A 147 23.09 -9.80 8.97
C PHE A 147 24.41 -9.75 9.76
N THR A 148 24.94 -10.89 10.23
CA THR A 148 26.11 -10.92 11.12
C THR A 148 27.33 -11.60 10.50
N PHE A 149 27.14 -12.39 9.44
CA PHE A 149 28.19 -12.98 8.59
C PHE A 149 29.31 -13.69 9.36
N LYS A 150 29.01 -14.30 10.52
CA LYS A 150 30.02 -15.00 11.36
C LYS A 150 30.32 -16.39 10.82
N ASN A 151 29.29 -17.08 10.35
CA ASN A 151 29.34 -18.49 9.99
C ASN A 151 29.26 -18.72 8.47
N TRP A 152 28.86 -17.70 7.71
CA TRP A 152 28.84 -17.70 6.25
C TRP A 152 29.28 -16.32 5.70
N SER A 153 30.07 -16.32 4.62
CA SER A 153 30.80 -15.19 4.06
C SER A 153 31.43 -14.21 5.09
N PRO A 154 32.40 -14.64 5.92
CA PRO A 154 33.06 -13.75 6.90
C PRO A 154 33.75 -12.51 6.30
N SER A 155 34.00 -12.52 4.99
CA SER A 155 34.46 -11.36 4.22
C SER A 155 33.52 -10.15 4.28
N CYS A 156 32.25 -10.37 4.64
CA CYS A 156 31.22 -9.33 4.80
C CYS A 156 31.27 -8.61 6.16
N GLN A 157 32.04 -9.09 7.14
CA GLN A 157 32.20 -8.43 8.42
C GLN A 157 32.98 -7.10 8.27
N GLY A 158 32.46 -6.03 8.87
CA GLY A 158 32.94 -4.66 8.67
C GLY A 158 32.51 -4.01 7.34
N ARG A 159 31.64 -4.68 6.57
CA ARG A 159 31.02 -4.16 5.33
C ARG A 159 29.59 -4.67 5.15
N GLU A 160 28.89 -4.85 6.26
CA GLU A 160 27.59 -5.52 6.37
C GLU A 160 26.58 -4.91 5.39
N GLU A 161 26.45 -3.57 5.35
CA GLU A 161 25.57 -2.86 4.42
C GLU A 161 25.83 -3.23 2.94
N TYR A 162 27.10 -3.30 2.53
CA TYR A 162 27.47 -3.65 1.15
C TYR A 162 26.96 -5.05 0.79
N CYS A 163 27.04 -6.01 1.72
CA CYS A 163 26.60 -7.38 1.49
C CYS A 163 25.08 -7.51 1.59
N ILE A 164 24.46 -6.94 2.62
CA ILE A 164 23.02 -6.97 2.85
C ILE A 164 22.26 -6.41 1.64
N ARG A 165 22.70 -5.28 1.07
CA ARG A 165 22.02 -4.68 -0.10
C ARG A 165 22.12 -5.57 -1.35
N ARG A 166 23.24 -6.29 -1.54
CA ARG A 166 23.44 -7.25 -2.66
C ARG A 166 22.60 -8.52 -2.52
N ILE A 167 22.58 -9.07 -1.31
CA ILE A 167 21.79 -10.25 -0.96
C ILE A 167 20.29 -9.90 -1.08
N ALA A 168 19.85 -8.79 -0.49
CA ALA A 168 18.46 -8.33 -0.57
C ALA A 168 17.98 -8.17 -2.01
N ALA A 169 18.76 -7.55 -2.89
CA ALA A 169 18.42 -7.44 -4.31
C ALA A 169 18.25 -8.82 -4.99
N HIS A 170 19.10 -9.79 -4.67
CA HIS A 170 19.03 -11.15 -5.22
C HIS A 170 17.86 -11.97 -4.67
N GLU A 171 17.73 -12.08 -3.34
CA GLU A 171 16.67 -12.87 -2.69
C GLU A 171 15.28 -12.31 -2.99
N PHE A 172 15.13 -10.99 -3.16
CA PHE A 172 13.87 -10.42 -3.63
C PHE A 172 13.61 -10.70 -5.11
N GLY A 173 14.63 -10.95 -5.94
CA GLY A 173 14.43 -11.49 -7.29
C GLY A 173 13.78 -12.88 -7.25
N HIS A 174 14.26 -13.77 -6.38
CA HIS A 174 13.60 -15.04 -6.12
C HIS A 174 12.17 -14.87 -5.57
N ALA A 175 11.99 -13.97 -4.60
CA ALA A 175 10.68 -13.65 -4.05
C ALA A 175 9.73 -12.99 -5.06
N LEU A 176 10.21 -12.50 -6.21
CA LEU A 176 9.41 -12.01 -7.33
C LEU A 176 9.13 -13.09 -8.39
N GLY A 177 9.61 -14.32 -8.21
CA GLY A 177 9.40 -15.43 -9.15
C GLY A 177 10.56 -15.68 -10.11
N PHE A 178 11.70 -15.01 -9.93
CA PHE A 178 12.83 -15.10 -10.86
C PHE A 178 13.83 -16.17 -10.44
N ALA A 179 14.17 -17.04 -11.38
CA ALA A 179 15.11 -18.13 -11.17
C ALA A 179 16.55 -17.65 -11.41
N HIS A 180 17.53 -18.42 -10.94
CA HIS A 180 18.93 -18.19 -11.28
C HIS A 180 19.17 -18.17 -12.80
N GLU A 181 19.88 -17.17 -13.28
CA GLU A 181 20.16 -17.00 -14.71
C GLU A 181 21.08 -18.14 -15.23
N GLN A 182 21.97 -18.68 -14.40
CA GLN A 182 22.77 -19.87 -14.76
C GLN A 182 21.93 -21.16 -14.89
N ASN A 183 20.70 -21.22 -14.36
CA ASN A 183 19.83 -22.41 -14.50
C ASN A 183 19.27 -22.61 -15.92
N ARG A 184 19.40 -21.60 -16.78
CA ARG A 184 18.79 -21.55 -18.10
C ARG A 184 19.29 -22.66 -19.03
N PRO A 185 18.47 -23.16 -19.98
CA PRO A 185 18.90 -24.12 -20.98
C PRO A 185 19.98 -23.58 -21.94
N ASP A 186 20.10 -22.26 -22.08
CA ASP A 186 21.01 -21.58 -23.01
C ASP A 186 22.19 -20.88 -22.32
N THR A 187 22.43 -21.17 -21.03
CA THR A 187 23.63 -20.75 -20.30
C THR A 187 24.90 -21.13 -21.09
N PRO A 188 25.76 -20.18 -21.47
CA PRO A 188 26.99 -20.45 -22.21
C PRO A 188 27.95 -21.32 -21.40
N SER A 189 28.70 -22.21 -22.06
CA SER A 189 29.69 -23.10 -21.40
C SER A 189 30.85 -22.38 -20.71
N SER A 190 30.98 -21.05 -20.88
CA SER A 190 31.90 -20.21 -20.11
C SER A 190 31.40 -19.94 -18.69
N CYS A 191 30.10 -20.08 -18.44
CA CYS A 191 29.54 -20.07 -17.10
C CYS A 191 29.63 -21.50 -16.54
N ILE A 192 30.53 -21.68 -15.59
CA ILE A 192 30.83 -22.99 -14.98
C ILE A 192 30.16 -23.18 -13.60
N GLU A 193 29.47 -22.16 -13.10
CA GLU A 193 28.74 -22.24 -11.83
C GLU A 193 27.59 -23.25 -11.93
N PRO A 194 27.39 -24.09 -10.91
CA PRO A 194 26.37 -25.13 -10.95
C PRO A 194 24.96 -24.52 -10.94
N ALA A 195 24.04 -25.15 -11.66
CA ALA A 195 22.62 -24.84 -11.55
C ALA A 195 22.12 -25.18 -10.13
N GLN A 196 21.32 -24.28 -9.54
CA GLN A 196 20.84 -24.39 -8.16
C GLN A 196 19.39 -23.93 -8.00
N GLY A 197 18.63 -24.60 -7.14
CA GLY A 197 17.25 -24.24 -6.82
C GLY A 197 16.26 -24.46 -7.97
N THR A 198 15.12 -23.79 -7.88
CA THR A 198 14.02 -23.92 -8.84
C THR A 198 14.38 -23.30 -10.20
N LYS A 199 13.90 -23.92 -11.29
CA LYS A 199 14.03 -23.39 -12.65
C LYS A 199 12.81 -22.57 -13.06
N GLY A 200 13.04 -21.55 -13.90
CA GLY A 200 11.96 -20.84 -14.57
C GLY A 200 11.30 -21.65 -15.67
N ASP A 201 10.13 -21.21 -16.11
CA ASP A 201 9.42 -21.70 -17.30
C ASP A 201 9.52 -20.73 -18.49
N THR A 202 9.82 -19.46 -18.22
CA THR A 202 9.74 -18.35 -19.17
C THR A 202 11.08 -17.67 -19.30
N MET A 203 11.69 -17.85 -20.46
CA MET A 203 12.85 -17.05 -20.87
C MET A 203 12.36 -15.75 -21.52
N VAL A 204 12.78 -14.63 -20.94
CA VAL A 204 12.89 -13.35 -21.64
C VAL A 204 14.22 -13.47 -22.41
N GLY A 205 14.16 -13.63 -23.74
CA GLY A 205 15.33 -13.85 -24.63
C GLY A 205 16.27 -15.03 -24.25
N PRO A 206 17.57 -14.99 -24.63
CA PRO A 206 18.68 -15.81 -24.12
C PRO A 206 19.39 -15.19 -22.87
N TRP A 207 20.62 -15.60 -22.56
CA TRP A 207 21.34 -15.38 -21.27
C TRP A 207 21.97 -13.99 -21.00
N ASP A 208 21.88 -13.48 -19.75
CA ASP A 208 22.51 -12.22 -19.28
C ASP A 208 23.61 -12.41 -18.21
N LEU A 209 24.87 -12.10 -18.57
CA LEU A 209 26.02 -12.10 -17.65
C LEU A 209 25.91 -11.10 -16.49
N ALA A 210 25.22 -9.98 -16.70
CA ALA A 210 25.17 -8.86 -15.76
C ALA A 210 24.01 -8.93 -14.76
N SER A 211 23.10 -9.90 -14.90
CA SER A 211 21.93 -10.07 -14.04
C SER A 211 22.34 -10.21 -12.56
N VAL A 212 21.53 -9.63 -11.68
CA VAL A 212 21.62 -9.85 -10.22
C VAL A 212 21.43 -11.33 -9.87
N MET A 213 20.69 -12.09 -10.70
CA MET A 213 20.37 -13.51 -10.51
C MET A 213 21.42 -14.48 -11.06
N ASN A 214 22.58 -13.99 -11.52
CA ASN A 214 23.60 -14.80 -12.19
C ASN A 214 24.87 -14.95 -11.33
N TYR A 215 25.20 -16.18 -10.90
CA TYR A 215 26.44 -16.42 -10.15
C TYR A 215 27.71 -16.26 -11.01
N CYS A 216 27.61 -16.41 -12.33
CA CYS A 216 28.73 -16.19 -13.25
C CYS A 216 29.02 -14.70 -13.51
N ASN A 217 28.27 -13.79 -12.88
CA ASN A 217 28.52 -12.36 -12.95
C ASN A 217 29.87 -12.01 -12.29
N PRO A 218 30.81 -11.36 -13.00
CA PRO A 218 32.12 -11.00 -12.43
C PRO A 218 32.02 -9.98 -11.28
N LYS A 219 30.85 -9.36 -11.10
CA LYS A 219 30.47 -8.60 -9.91
C LYS A 219 29.47 -9.44 -9.13
N TRP A 220 29.81 -9.80 -7.90
CA TRP A 220 28.92 -10.56 -7.01
C TRP A 220 27.53 -9.90 -6.93
N ASN A 221 26.51 -10.65 -7.35
CA ASN A 221 25.12 -10.23 -7.54
C ASN A 221 24.97 -8.87 -8.24
N GLY A 222 25.73 -8.60 -9.30
CA GLY A 222 25.61 -7.38 -10.10
C GLY A 222 25.91 -6.08 -9.35
N ASP A 223 26.71 -6.13 -8.27
CA ASP A 223 26.86 -5.03 -7.31
C ASP A 223 25.57 -4.63 -6.56
N GLY A 224 24.54 -5.50 -6.57
CA GLY A 224 23.21 -5.21 -6.04
C GLY A 224 22.39 -4.32 -6.98
N LYS A 225 22.76 -4.26 -8.26
CA LYS A 225 22.07 -3.46 -9.29
C LYS A 225 21.42 -4.39 -10.30
N LEU A 226 20.19 -4.03 -10.67
CA LEU A 226 19.47 -4.70 -11.75
C LEU A 226 20.14 -4.41 -13.08
N SER A 227 20.31 -5.44 -13.90
CA SER A 227 20.64 -5.27 -15.31
C SER A 227 19.41 -4.76 -16.10
N PRO A 228 19.56 -4.29 -17.35
CA PRO A 228 18.41 -3.97 -18.20
C PRO A 228 17.46 -5.16 -18.36
N THR A 229 18.02 -6.37 -18.34
CA THR A 229 17.33 -7.67 -18.34
C THR A 229 16.42 -7.84 -17.13
N ASP A 230 16.96 -7.63 -15.93
CA ASP A 230 16.22 -7.81 -14.68
C ASP A 230 15.05 -6.82 -14.63
N ILE A 231 15.28 -5.61 -15.15
CA ILE A 231 14.28 -4.55 -15.29
C ILE A 231 13.18 -4.96 -16.29
N GLU A 232 13.50 -5.41 -17.52
CA GLU A 232 12.46 -5.86 -18.47
C GLU A 232 11.65 -7.02 -17.87
N MET A 233 12.32 -7.99 -17.25
CA MET A 233 11.65 -9.14 -16.63
C MET A 233 10.68 -8.69 -15.52
N ALA A 234 11.11 -7.80 -14.63
CA ALA A 234 10.25 -7.22 -13.61
C ALA A 234 9.09 -6.42 -14.24
N GLN A 235 9.34 -5.62 -15.26
CA GLN A 235 8.32 -4.84 -15.94
C GLN A 235 7.31 -5.69 -16.73
N LYS A 236 7.74 -6.82 -17.27
CA LYS A 236 6.89 -7.77 -18.01
C LYS A 236 5.85 -8.43 -17.11
N PHE A 237 6.21 -8.74 -15.87
CA PHE A 237 5.33 -9.44 -14.92
C PHE A 237 4.59 -8.50 -13.95
N TYR A 238 5.20 -7.38 -13.54
CA TYR A 238 4.64 -6.45 -12.56
C TYR A 238 4.29 -5.06 -13.13
N GLY A 239 4.52 -4.83 -14.42
CA GLY A 239 4.29 -3.55 -15.10
C GLY A 239 5.47 -2.55 -14.96
N PRO A 240 5.45 -1.43 -15.71
CA PRO A 240 6.42 -0.35 -15.54
C PRO A 240 6.33 0.28 -14.15
N ARG A 241 7.40 0.96 -13.69
CA ARG A 241 7.36 1.70 -12.42
C ARG A 241 6.20 2.68 -12.40
N ARG A 242 5.47 2.64 -11.28
CA ARG A 242 4.40 3.59 -11.02
C ARG A 242 4.95 4.98 -10.67
N GLN A 243 4.55 5.99 -11.42
CA GLN A 243 4.89 7.38 -11.15
C GLN A 243 3.97 7.94 -10.08
N ALA A 244 4.56 8.49 -9.02
CA ALA A 244 3.80 9.19 -8.00
C ALA A 244 3.27 10.52 -8.58
N VAL A 245 1.97 10.76 -8.46
CA VAL A 245 1.28 11.94 -9.01
C VAL A 245 0.20 12.43 -8.04
N PHE A 246 -0.13 13.72 -8.12
CA PHE A 246 -1.30 14.29 -7.46
C PHE A 246 -2.37 14.61 -8.50
N TYR A 247 -3.61 14.22 -8.23
CA TYR A 247 -4.79 14.73 -8.91
C TYR A 247 -5.50 15.74 -8.01
N GLU A 248 -5.74 16.94 -8.51
CA GLU A 248 -6.48 18.02 -7.84
C GLU A 248 -7.70 18.40 -8.67
N VAL A 249 -8.87 18.57 -8.04
CA VAL A 249 -10.05 19.18 -8.67
C VAL A 249 -9.94 20.71 -8.57
N THR A 250 -9.37 21.34 -9.60
CA THR A 250 -9.21 22.81 -9.68
C THR A 250 -10.45 23.54 -10.22
N ARG A 251 -11.48 22.80 -10.68
CA ARG A 251 -12.83 23.32 -10.92
C ARG A 251 -13.88 22.27 -10.55
N GLU A 252 -14.64 22.52 -9.48
CA GLU A 252 -15.72 21.64 -9.00
C GLU A 252 -16.96 21.66 -9.90
N VAL A 253 -17.19 22.76 -10.65
CA VAL A 253 -18.38 22.94 -11.51
C VAL A 253 -18.18 22.37 -12.92
N ALA A 254 -19.27 22.02 -13.59
CA ALA A 254 -19.25 21.41 -14.91
C ALA A 254 -18.65 22.32 -16.01
N PRO A 255 -17.78 21.80 -16.89
CA PRO A 255 -17.13 20.49 -16.80
C PRO A 255 -16.08 20.50 -15.68
N VAL A 256 -16.09 19.49 -14.81
CA VAL A 256 -15.12 19.39 -13.70
C VAL A 256 -13.71 19.31 -14.26
N HIS A 257 -12.80 20.13 -13.74
CA HIS A 257 -11.41 20.19 -14.21
C HIS A 257 -10.47 19.53 -13.19
N LEU A 258 -9.63 18.62 -13.68
CA LEU A 258 -8.54 18.01 -12.94
C LEU A 258 -7.21 18.59 -13.41
N THR A 259 -6.36 18.96 -12.46
CA THR A 259 -4.94 19.23 -12.72
C THR A 259 -4.12 18.08 -12.13
N VAL A 260 -3.19 17.55 -12.93
CA VAL A 260 -2.33 16.42 -12.57
C VAL A 260 -0.89 16.93 -12.43
N TYR A 261 -0.31 16.73 -11.25
CA TYR A 261 1.06 17.14 -10.94
C TYR A 261 1.96 15.91 -10.76
N ASP A 262 3.18 15.96 -11.30
CA ASP A 262 4.21 14.99 -10.97
C ASP A 262 4.66 15.18 -9.52
N TYR A 263 4.77 14.09 -8.76
CA TYR A 263 5.21 14.17 -7.38
C TYR A 263 6.65 14.66 -7.27
N ALA A 264 7.59 14.19 -8.08
CA ALA A 264 9.01 14.51 -7.87
C ALA A 264 9.33 16.00 -8.16
N THR A 265 8.79 16.53 -9.26
CA THR A 265 9.09 17.86 -9.80
C THR A 265 8.06 18.92 -9.44
N ARG A 266 6.87 18.52 -8.97
CA ARG A 266 5.68 19.37 -8.75
C ARG A 266 5.17 20.07 -10.01
N ALA A 267 5.67 19.69 -11.19
CA ALA A 267 5.24 20.25 -12.47
C ALA A 267 3.87 19.71 -12.88
N ILE A 268 3.07 20.54 -13.57
CA ILE A 268 1.83 20.09 -14.20
C ILE A 268 2.18 19.11 -15.33
N VAL A 269 1.74 17.87 -15.19
CA VAL A 269 1.86 16.81 -16.20
C VAL A 269 0.70 16.86 -17.18
N LYS A 270 -0.51 17.17 -16.68
CA LYS A 270 -1.74 17.16 -17.49
C LYS A 270 -2.85 18.02 -16.88
N GLU A 271 -3.68 18.61 -17.73
CA GLU A 271 -4.96 19.22 -17.38
C GLU A 271 -6.08 18.45 -18.11
N ILE A 272 -7.21 18.21 -17.44
CA ILE A 272 -8.25 17.26 -17.90
C ILE A 272 -9.64 17.78 -17.53
N ASP A 273 -10.49 18.02 -18.51
CA ASP A 273 -11.94 18.16 -18.26
C ASP A 273 -12.60 16.77 -18.19
N LEU A 274 -13.46 16.53 -17.19
CA LEU A 274 -14.22 15.29 -17.06
C LEU A 274 -15.28 15.19 -18.17
N GLY A 275 -14.94 14.43 -19.22
CA GLY A 275 -15.81 14.10 -20.36
C GLY A 275 -16.97 13.16 -19.98
N VAL A 276 -17.89 13.65 -19.16
CA VAL A 276 -19.06 12.94 -18.63
C VAL A 276 -20.27 13.20 -19.53
N ALA A 277 -20.89 12.14 -20.05
CA ALA A 277 -22.01 12.20 -20.99
C ALA A 277 -23.41 12.23 -20.33
N VAL A 278 -23.55 12.87 -19.17
CA VAL A 278 -24.83 13.10 -18.46
C VAL A 278 -24.88 14.54 -17.95
N PRO A 279 -26.06 15.16 -17.78
CA PRO A 279 -26.16 16.50 -17.22
C PRO A 279 -25.81 16.51 -15.72
N TYR A 280 -24.87 17.36 -15.33
CA TYR A 280 -24.51 17.63 -13.95
C TYR A 280 -24.00 19.08 -13.85
N ASP A 281 -24.08 19.68 -12.66
CA ASP A 281 -23.64 21.06 -12.44
C ASP A 281 -22.31 21.10 -11.67
N ARG A 282 -22.03 20.09 -10.83
CA ARG A 282 -20.80 19.99 -10.02
C ARG A 282 -20.43 18.55 -9.62
N ALA A 283 -19.17 18.35 -9.24
CA ALA A 283 -18.76 17.24 -8.38
C ALA A 283 -19.06 17.58 -6.90
N SER A 284 -19.47 16.59 -6.11
CA SER A 284 -19.69 16.75 -4.66
C SER A 284 -18.68 15.97 -3.80
N LEU A 285 -18.16 14.85 -4.33
CA LEU A 285 -17.16 13.96 -3.70
C LEU A 285 -16.25 13.37 -4.79
N MET A 286 -14.94 13.26 -4.50
CA MET A 286 -14.02 12.34 -5.18
C MET A 286 -13.55 11.25 -4.18
N ARG A 287 -13.17 10.06 -4.67
CA ARG A 287 -12.36 9.06 -3.93
C ARG A 287 -11.52 8.26 -4.92
N SER A 288 -10.26 7.97 -4.59
CA SER A 288 -9.46 6.99 -5.34
C SER A 288 -9.80 5.55 -4.96
N SER A 289 -9.54 4.60 -5.85
CA SER A 289 -9.40 3.19 -5.46
C SER A 289 -8.09 2.98 -4.66
N PRO A 290 -8.04 2.04 -3.70
CA PRO A 290 -6.82 1.65 -3.00
C PRO A 290 -5.62 1.34 -3.91
N ASP A 291 -5.86 0.73 -5.08
CA ASP A 291 -4.82 0.40 -6.06
C ASP A 291 -4.37 1.57 -6.95
N GLY A 292 -5.02 2.74 -6.83
CA GLY A 292 -4.76 3.95 -7.61
C GLY A 292 -5.15 3.90 -9.09
N ARG A 293 -5.81 2.83 -9.57
CA ARG A 293 -6.17 2.66 -10.99
C ARG A 293 -7.46 3.41 -11.39
N ARG A 294 -8.30 3.72 -10.41
CA ARG A 294 -9.58 4.42 -10.58
C ARG A 294 -9.67 5.63 -9.67
N MET A 295 -10.40 6.64 -10.14
CA MET A 295 -11.00 7.65 -9.26
C MET A 295 -12.51 7.65 -9.49
N TYR A 296 -13.28 7.75 -8.41
CA TYR A 296 -14.73 7.77 -8.42
C TYR A 296 -15.21 9.16 -8.02
N PHE A 297 -16.17 9.68 -8.78
CA PHE A 297 -16.77 10.98 -8.57
C PHE A 297 -18.26 10.82 -8.31
N VAL A 298 -18.77 11.47 -7.27
CA VAL A 298 -20.21 11.77 -7.18
C VAL A 298 -20.43 13.10 -7.87
N LEU A 299 -21.26 13.10 -8.89
CA LEU A 299 -21.65 14.27 -9.69
C LEU A 299 -23.12 14.58 -9.39
N ALA A 300 -23.46 15.84 -9.26
CA ALA A 300 -24.79 16.28 -8.89
C ALA A 300 -25.22 17.53 -9.66
N ASN A 301 -26.54 17.71 -9.81
CA ASN A 301 -27.10 19.00 -10.15
C ASN A 301 -27.14 19.95 -8.93
N GLU A 302 -27.44 21.23 -9.15
CA GLU A 302 -27.45 22.24 -8.07
C GLU A 302 -28.41 21.87 -6.93
N ALA A 303 -29.57 21.33 -7.27
CA ALA A 303 -30.60 20.88 -6.33
C ALA A 303 -30.24 19.60 -5.56
N GLY A 304 -29.22 18.84 -5.99
CA GLY A 304 -28.81 17.57 -5.38
C GLY A 304 -29.80 16.40 -5.53
N ASN A 305 -30.92 16.60 -6.22
CA ASN A 305 -31.95 15.57 -6.43
C ASN A 305 -31.64 14.64 -7.62
N GLN A 306 -30.71 15.03 -8.49
CA GLN A 306 -30.17 14.17 -9.55
C GLN A 306 -28.68 14.01 -9.33
N GLN A 307 -28.26 12.76 -9.10
CA GLN A 307 -26.89 12.41 -8.74
C GLN A 307 -26.41 11.22 -9.57
N TYR A 308 -25.10 11.16 -9.81
CA TYR A 308 -24.44 10.11 -10.58
C TYR A 308 -23.14 9.70 -9.90
N LEU A 309 -22.79 8.42 -10.05
CA LEU A 309 -21.48 7.88 -9.74
C LEU A 309 -20.73 7.67 -11.06
N ALA A 310 -19.58 8.32 -11.23
CA ALA A 310 -18.75 8.18 -12.41
C ALA A 310 -17.38 7.59 -12.03
N ALA A 311 -16.88 6.64 -12.82
CA ALA A 311 -15.53 6.13 -12.68
C ALA A 311 -14.61 6.72 -13.76
N PHE A 312 -13.49 7.27 -13.32
CA PHE A 312 -12.40 7.77 -14.14
C PHE A 312 -11.26 6.73 -14.16
N ASP A 313 -10.79 6.39 -15.35
CA ASP A 313 -9.61 5.55 -15.58
C ASP A 313 -8.33 6.38 -15.50
N VAL A 314 -7.47 6.05 -14.54
CA VAL A 314 -6.23 6.81 -14.30
C VAL A 314 -5.19 6.56 -15.41
N ALA A 315 -5.23 5.42 -16.11
CA ALA A 315 -4.29 5.10 -17.18
C ALA A 315 -4.63 5.88 -18.47
N SER A 316 -5.83 5.71 -19.01
CA SER A 316 -6.32 6.37 -20.23
C SER A 316 -6.67 7.85 -20.01
N ASN A 317 -6.96 8.25 -18.76
CA ASN A 317 -7.45 9.58 -18.38
C ASN A 317 -8.85 9.89 -18.95
N SER A 318 -9.77 8.93 -18.89
CA SER A 318 -11.13 9.04 -19.43
C SER A 318 -12.17 8.47 -18.47
N ILE A 319 -13.43 8.87 -18.63
CA ILE A 319 -14.54 8.22 -17.93
C ILE A 319 -14.72 6.80 -18.49
N ALA A 320 -14.68 5.80 -17.60
CA ALA A 320 -14.87 4.39 -17.92
C ALA A 320 -16.34 3.99 -17.91
N TRP A 321 -17.12 4.50 -16.95
CA TRP A 321 -18.56 4.30 -16.85
C TRP A 321 -19.21 5.39 -15.99
N VAL A 322 -20.53 5.55 -16.13
CA VAL A 322 -21.36 6.45 -15.31
C VAL A 322 -22.68 5.75 -14.97
N SER A 323 -23.08 5.80 -13.70
CA SER A 323 -24.31 5.19 -13.17
C SER A 323 -25.16 6.22 -12.45
N GLY A 324 -26.48 6.17 -12.64
CA GLY A 324 -27.42 7.02 -11.90
C GLY A 324 -27.55 6.58 -10.44
N LEU A 325 -27.52 7.54 -9.52
CA LEU A 325 -27.77 7.33 -8.09
C LEU A 325 -29.23 7.66 -7.79
N ASN A 326 -30.10 6.64 -7.85
CA ASN A 326 -31.52 6.75 -7.53
C ASN A 326 -31.72 6.84 -6.00
N LEU A 327 -31.36 7.98 -5.42
CA LEU A 327 -31.39 8.25 -3.98
C LEU A 327 -32.46 9.29 -3.62
N SER A 328 -33.12 9.09 -2.48
CA SER A 328 -34.04 10.05 -1.84
C SER A 328 -33.35 11.28 -1.24
N SER A 329 -32.03 11.22 -1.04
CA SER A 329 -31.22 12.28 -0.42
C SER A 329 -29.81 12.36 -1.02
N SER A 330 -29.14 13.48 -0.77
CA SER A 330 -27.75 13.71 -1.17
C SER A 330 -26.81 12.66 -0.58
N VAL A 331 -25.78 12.25 -1.35
CA VAL A 331 -24.69 11.41 -0.84
C VAL A 331 -23.94 12.16 0.28
N LEU A 332 -23.64 11.44 1.36
CA LEU A 332 -22.97 11.96 2.57
C LEU A 332 -21.56 11.38 2.74
N GLY A 333 -21.31 10.19 2.21
CA GLY A 333 -20.01 9.54 2.27
C GLY A 333 -19.81 8.50 1.17
N MET A 334 -18.56 8.25 0.81
CA MET A 334 -18.15 7.26 -0.19
C MET A 334 -16.88 6.54 0.27
N LYS A 335 -16.86 5.20 0.11
CA LYS A 335 -15.68 4.36 0.29
C LYS A 335 -15.58 3.32 -0.82
N VAL A 336 -14.39 2.80 -1.04
CA VAL A 336 -14.08 1.70 -1.96
C VAL A 336 -13.59 0.53 -1.12
N SER A 337 -13.94 -0.71 -1.45
CA SER A 337 -13.40 -1.89 -0.76
C SER A 337 -11.90 -2.02 -0.96
N SER A 338 -11.20 -2.64 -0.01
CA SER A 338 -9.73 -2.84 -0.05
C SER A 338 -9.27 -3.67 -1.25
N ASP A 339 -10.10 -4.59 -1.72
CA ASP A 339 -9.88 -5.40 -2.93
C ASP A 339 -10.24 -4.67 -4.24
N ASN A 340 -10.66 -3.40 -4.17
CA ASN A 340 -11.10 -2.57 -5.30
C ASN A 340 -12.35 -3.09 -6.04
N SER A 341 -13.06 -4.11 -5.53
CA SER A 341 -14.20 -4.74 -6.22
C SER A 341 -15.53 -3.98 -6.06
N ARG A 342 -15.68 -3.15 -5.02
CA ARG A 342 -16.95 -2.52 -4.64
C ARG A 342 -16.79 -1.05 -4.28
N ILE A 343 -17.86 -0.29 -4.51
CA ILE A 343 -18.01 1.10 -4.06
C ILE A 343 -19.24 1.19 -3.16
N PHE A 344 -19.10 1.85 -2.02
CA PHE A 344 -20.13 2.01 -1.01
C PHE A 344 -20.54 3.48 -0.94
N ILE A 345 -21.83 3.74 -1.19
CA ILE A 345 -22.42 5.08 -1.21
C ILE A 345 -23.37 5.23 -0.02
N ALA A 346 -23.08 6.18 0.87
CA ALA A 346 -23.87 6.46 2.06
C ALA A 346 -24.86 7.61 1.84
N ALA A 347 -26.13 7.36 2.11
CA ALA A 347 -27.22 8.36 2.16
C ALA A 347 -28.21 7.93 3.28
N GLU A 348 -29.51 7.80 3.01
CA GLU A 348 -30.44 7.12 3.93
C GLU A 348 -30.13 5.63 4.16
N SER A 349 -29.40 5.02 3.22
CA SER A 349 -28.98 3.62 3.21
C SER A 349 -27.54 3.50 2.67
N VAL A 350 -26.97 2.29 2.65
CA VAL A 350 -25.70 2.03 1.98
C VAL A 350 -25.94 1.29 0.68
N SER A 351 -25.74 1.95 -0.45
CA SER A 351 -25.80 1.32 -1.77
C SER A 351 -24.44 0.73 -2.15
N VAL A 352 -24.45 -0.51 -2.64
CA VAL A 352 -23.26 -1.29 -3.03
C VAL A 352 -23.19 -1.37 -4.55
N PHE A 353 -22.14 -0.80 -5.14
CA PHE A 353 -21.90 -0.83 -6.59
C PHE A 353 -20.70 -1.73 -6.92
N ASP A 354 -20.78 -2.39 -8.07
CA ASP A 354 -19.66 -3.07 -8.73
C ASP A 354 -18.66 -2.02 -9.24
N ALA A 355 -17.41 -2.09 -8.80
CA ALA A 355 -16.40 -1.10 -9.17
C ALA A 355 -15.93 -1.22 -10.64
N ALA A 356 -16.06 -2.41 -11.26
CA ALA A 356 -15.56 -2.64 -12.61
C ALA A 356 -16.47 -2.04 -13.68
N ASN A 357 -17.80 -2.04 -13.44
CA ASN A 357 -18.80 -1.63 -14.44
C ASN A 357 -19.88 -0.65 -13.91
N GLY A 358 -19.86 -0.31 -12.62
CA GLY A 358 -20.81 0.63 -12.03
C GLY A 358 -22.22 0.08 -11.78
N ALA A 359 -22.46 -1.22 -11.93
CA ALA A 359 -23.77 -1.82 -11.68
C ALA A 359 -24.10 -1.83 -10.18
N LEU A 360 -25.32 -1.41 -9.81
CA LEU A 360 -25.85 -1.56 -8.46
C LEU A 360 -26.00 -3.06 -8.14
N LYS A 361 -25.26 -3.56 -7.14
CA LYS A 361 -25.43 -4.92 -6.59
C LYS A 361 -26.65 -5.00 -5.68
N GLY A 362 -26.90 -3.93 -4.92
CA GLY A 362 -28.04 -3.83 -4.02
C GLY A 362 -27.87 -2.69 -3.01
N THR A 363 -28.82 -2.57 -2.10
CA THR A 363 -28.87 -1.50 -1.10
C THR A 363 -29.16 -2.10 0.28
N ILE A 364 -28.34 -1.74 1.26
CA ILE A 364 -28.45 -2.16 2.65
C ILE A 364 -29.21 -1.07 3.40
N SER A 365 -30.49 -1.32 3.66
CA SER A 365 -31.33 -0.43 4.48
C SER A 365 -30.85 -0.41 5.93
N ALA A 366 -30.73 0.80 6.49
CA ALA A 366 -30.52 0.95 7.93
C ALA A 366 -31.82 0.55 8.70
N PRO A 367 -31.71 0.15 9.98
CA PRO A 367 -32.87 -0.05 10.84
C PRO A 367 -33.79 1.18 10.89
N GLN A 368 -35.09 0.95 11.10
CA GLN A 368 -36.11 1.99 10.97
C GLN A 368 -35.80 3.24 11.81
N GLY A 369 -35.79 4.40 11.16
CA GLY A 369 -35.52 5.69 11.78
C GLY A 369 -34.02 6.03 11.93
N LEU A 370 -33.10 5.15 11.54
CA LEU A 370 -31.68 5.48 11.44
C LEU A 370 -31.37 6.08 10.06
N ARG A 371 -30.59 7.16 10.04
CA ARG A 371 -30.00 7.75 8.82
C ARG A 371 -28.49 7.55 8.85
N VAL A 372 -27.94 6.91 7.82
CA VAL A 372 -26.50 6.77 7.65
C VAL A 372 -25.88 8.15 7.35
N SER A 373 -24.68 8.41 7.84
CA SER A 373 -23.96 9.67 7.67
C SER A 373 -22.56 9.48 7.09
N GLN A 374 -21.91 8.36 7.37
CA GLN A 374 -20.54 8.04 6.96
C GLN A 374 -20.39 6.52 6.77
N VAL A 375 -19.46 6.11 5.91
CA VAL A 375 -19.03 4.71 5.80
C VAL A 375 -17.51 4.56 5.94
N ALA A 376 -17.09 3.42 6.46
CA ALA A 376 -15.70 2.99 6.61
C ALA A 376 -15.57 1.49 6.29
N THR A 377 -14.37 1.08 5.91
CA THR A 377 -14.01 -0.29 5.52
C THR A 377 -12.86 -0.77 6.39
N ALA A 378 -12.87 -2.04 6.79
CA ALA A 378 -11.67 -2.72 7.26
C ALA A 378 -10.81 -3.10 6.04
N SER A 379 -9.49 -3.05 6.12
CA SER A 379 -8.64 -3.46 4.98
C SER A 379 -8.59 -4.97 4.82
N ASP A 380 -8.68 -5.70 5.94
CA ASP A 380 -8.40 -7.14 6.00
C ASP A 380 -9.65 -7.98 5.67
N ASP A 381 -10.81 -7.34 5.50
CA ASP A 381 -12.10 -7.94 5.14
C ASP A 381 -12.86 -7.04 4.16
N SER A 382 -12.89 -7.41 2.87
CA SER A 382 -13.53 -6.62 1.82
C SER A 382 -15.05 -6.82 1.70
N ASP A 383 -15.64 -7.77 2.44
CA ASP A 383 -17.10 -7.93 2.50
C ASP A 383 -17.75 -7.01 3.54
N VAL A 384 -17.00 -6.67 4.59
CA VAL A 384 -17.53 -5.93 5.74
C VAL A 384 -17.39 -4.42 5.58
N ILE A 385 -18.51 -3.72 5.77
CA ILE A 385 -18.59 -2.26 5.82
C ILE A 385 -19.13 -1.84 7.17
N TYR A 386 -18.62 -0.72 7.66
CA TYR A 386 -19.10 -0.06 8.87
C TYR A 386 -19.75 1.25 8.49
N ALA A 387 -20.95 1.50 9.01
CA ALA A 387 -21.72 2.70 8.72
C ALA A 387 -22.05 3.43 10.03
N LEU A 388 -21.68 4.70 10.12
CA LEU A 388 -22.13 5.58 11.20
C LEU A 388 -23.55 6.02 10.88
N ALA A 389 -24.47 5.84 11.81
CA ALA A 389 -25.89 6.08 11.63
C ALA A 389 -26.50 6.75 12.87
N SER A 390 -27.44 7.66 12.63
CA SER A 390 -28.00 8.56 13.65
C SER A 390 -29.53 8.51 13.67
N ASN A 391 -30.13 8.77 14.84
CA ASN A 391 -31.58 9.00 14.97
C ASN A 391 -31.81 10.31 15.75
N SER A 392 -32.18 11.36 15.02
CA SER A 392 -32.42 12.69 15.58
C SER A 392 -33.62 12.74 16.54
N GLY A 393 -34.60 11.85 16.37
CA GLY A 393 -35.77 11.74 17.26
C GLY A 393 -35.42 11.11 18.61
N LEU A 394 -34.57 10.07 18.60
CA LEU A 394 -34.07 9.42 19.82
C LEU A 394 -32.87 10.13 20.44
N LYS A 395 -32.21 11.02 19.69
CA LYS A 395 -30.91 11.63 20.05
C LYS A 395 -29.87 10.57 20.43
N ARG A 396 -29.74 9.56 19.57
CA ARG A 396 -28.76 8.47 19.69
C ARG A 396 -27.99 8.25 18.38
N ASP A 397 -26.77 7.76 18.50
CA ASP A 397 -25.90 7.34 17.40
C ASP A 397 -25.48 5.87 17.50
N TRP A 398 -25.21 5.25 16.36
CA TRP A 398 -24.80 3.86 16.21
C TRP A 398 -23.72 3.67 15.15
N ILE A 399 -22.86 2.66 15.34
CA ILE A 399 -22.14 2.03 14.23
C ILE A 399 -22.87 0.74 13.85
N LEU A 400 -23.13 0.57 12.56
CA LEU A 400 -23.71 -0.62 11.96
C LEU A 400 -22.59 -1.41 11.28
N LYS A 401 -22.39 -2.68 11.64
CA LYS A 401 -21.59 -3.63 10.85
C LYS A 401 -22.49 -4.25 9.79
N LEU A 402 -22.10 -4.16 8.52
CA LEU A 402 -22.85 -4.58 7.35
C LEU A 402 -22.06 -5.65 6.58
N SER A 403 -22.75 -6.56 5.89
CA SER A 403 -22.16 -7.44 4.85
C SER A 403 -22.63 -7.00 3.48
N ALA A 404 -21.70 -6.76 2.54
CA ALA A 404 -22.05 -6.41 1.17
C ALA A 404 -22.49 -7.61 0.32
N ASN A 405 -22.02 -8.82 0.62
CA ASN A 405 -22.50 -10.07 0.00
C ASN A 405 -23.92 -10.40 0.46
N GLY A 406 -24.17 -10.33 1.77
CA GLY A 406 -25.49 -10.60 2.36
C GLY A 406 -26.49 -9.46 2.19
N LEU A 407 -26.01 -8.26 1.82
CA LEU A 407 -26.78 -7.02 1.69
C LEU A 407 -27.60 -6.67 2.95
N ASN A 408 -27.07 -7.00 4.13
CA ASN A 408 -27.77 -6.90 5.41
C ASN A 408 -26.92 -6.27 6.51
N VAL A 409 -27.62 -5.75 7.53
CA VAL A 409 -27.01 -5.40 8.82
C VAL A 409 -26.67 -6.71 9.55
N VAL A 410 -25.42 -6.84 9.99
CA VAL A 410 -24.90 -8.01 10.72
C VAL A 410 -24.93 -7.76 12.24
N LYS A 411 -24.57 -6.56 12.67
CA LYS A 411 -24.55 -6.16 14.09
C LYS A 411 -24.70 -4.64 14.22
N THR A 412 -25.30 -4.19 15.31
CA THR A 412 -25.42 -2.76 15.65
C THR A 412 -24.72 -2.50 16.99
N PHE A 413 -24.11 -1.31 17.11
CA PHE A 413 -23.39 -0.86 18.30
C PHE A 413 -23.89 0.53 18.66
N GLU A 414 -24.47 0.71 19.85
CA GLU A 414 -24.92 2.03 20.32
C GLU A 414 -23.74 2.84 20.89
N LEU A 415 -23.61 4.10 20.47
CA LEU A 415 -22.50 4.99 20.83
C LEU A 415 -22.84 5.94 21.98
N GLY A 416 -24.14 6.09 22.28
CA GLY A 416 -24.67 7.09 23.22
C GLY A 416 -25.26 8.30 22.50
N ASP A 417 -25.12 9.47 23.11
CA ASP A 417 -25.77 10.73 22.68
C ASP A 417 -25.44 11.14 21.24
N TRP A 418 -26.48 11.61 20.53
CA TRP A 418 -26.42 12.01 19.12
C TRP A 418 -25.58 13.26 18.85
N ASN A 419 -24.81 13.20 17.76
CA ASN A 419 -24.11 14.32 17.17
C ASN A 419 -24.89 14.92 15.96
N PRO A 420 -25.38 16.18 16.04
CA PRO A 420 -25.95 16.89 14.90
C PRO A 420 -24.89 17.32 13.87
N TYR A 421 -23.61 17.38 14.24
CA TYR A 421 -22.59 18.14 13.54
C TYR A 421 -21.40 17.29 13.13
N ARG A 422 -21.38 16.82 11.88
CA ARG A 422 -20.30 15.95 11.33
C ARG A 422 -20.24 14.57 12.02
N ASN A 423 -19.53 13.66 11.35
CA ASN A 423 -19.62 12.22 11.54
C ASN A 423 -18.36 11.58 10.91
N GLU A 424 -17.22 11.69 11.59
CA GLU A 424 -15.97 11.02 11.25
C GLU A 424 -16.05 9.54 11.64
N LEU A 425 -15.55 8.65 10.77
CA LEU A 425 -15.46 7.23 11.06
C LEU A 425 -14.22 6.62 10.41
N ALA A 426 -13.35 6.06 11.25
CA ALA A 426 -12.26 5.18 10.85
C ALA A 426 -12.41 3.82 11.53
N VAL A 427 -11.94 2.75 10.89
CA VAL A 427 -11.99 1.38 11.42
C VAL A 427 -10.63 0.74 11.21
N THR A 428 -10.14 -0.01 12.19
CA THR A 428 -8.84 -0.68 12.09
C THR A 428 -8.82 -1.69 10.94
N PRO A 429 -7.64 -1.93 10.32
CA PRO A 429 -7.43 -3.02 9.37
C PRO A 429 -8.14 -4.32 9.72
N ASP A 430 -8.02 -4.76 10.98
CA ASP A 430 -8.58 -6.01 11.48
C ASP A 430 -10.09 -5.97 11.83
N GLY A 431 -10.75 -4.82 11.64
CA GLY A 431 -12.17 -4.62 11.93
C GLY A 431 -12.56 -4.70 13.42
N LYS A 432 -11.61 -4.77 14.35
CA LYS A 432 -11.89 -4.94 15.79
C LYS A 432 -12.12 -3.63 16.54
N ARG A 433 -11.72 -2.48 15.99
CA ARG A 433 -11.91 -1.18 16.62
C ARG A 433 -12.40 -0.13 15.63
N ALA A 434 -13.25 0.77 16.09
CA ALA A 434 -13.67 1.95 15.34
C ALA A 434 -13.32 3.23 16.12
N TYR A 435 -12.91 4.27 15.40
CA TYR A 435 -12.61 5.59 15.93
C TYR A 435 -13.53 6.62 15.27
N PHE A 436 -14.14 7.47 16.08
CA PHE A 436 -15.17 8.40 15.65
C PHE A 436 -15.18 9.67 16.53
N ASP A 437 -15.78 10.74 16.04
CA ASP A 437 -16.06 11.93 16.84
C ASP A 437 -17.37 11.76 17.61
N GLY A 438 -17.41 12.19 18.88
CA GLY A 438 -18.64 12.17 19.66
C GLY A 438 -18.71 13.31 20.67
N PRO A 439 -19.92 13.71 21.10
CA PRO A 439 -20.10 14.85 22.00
C PRO A 439 -19.48 14.59 23.38
N SER A 440 -18.73 15.57 23.87
CA SER A 440 -18.07 15.56 25.18
C SER A 440 -18.61 16.62 26.15
N SER A 441 -19.43 17.56 25.69
CA SER A 441 -20.03 18.60 26.54
C SER A 441 -21.41 19.08 26.04
N PRO A 442 -22.22 19.75 26.88
CA PRO A 442 -23.51 20.33 26.47
C PRO A 442 -23.41 21.38 25.35
N ASN A 443 -22.21 21.86 25.05
CA ASN A 443 -21.93 22.83 23.98
C ASN A 443 -21.67 22.18 22.62
N TYR A 444 -21.85 20.85 22.50
CA TYR A 444 -21.54 20.05 21.30
C TYR A 444 -20.05 20.04 20.91
N GLU A 445 -19.14 20.31 21.85
CA GLU A 445 -17.71 20.05 21.66
C GLU A 445 -17.48 18.54 21.51
N GLN A 446 -16.72 18.13 20.50
CA GLN A 446 -16.51 16.72 20.19
C GLN A 446 -15.10 16.26 20.56
N ARG A 447 -14.96 14.96 20.86
CA ARG A 447 -13.66 14.31 21.09
C ARG A 447 -13.57 12.99 20.34
N VAL A 448 -12.34 12.54 20.12
CA VAL A 448 -12.08 11.20 19.56
C VAL A 448 -12.46 10.14 20.59
N ARG A 449 -13.35 9.23 20.18
CA ARG A 449 -13.79 8.07 20.96
C ARG A 449 -13.38 6.79 20.24
N GLU A 450 -13.22 5.71 20.99
CA GLU A 450 -12.98 4.35 20.48
C GLU A 450 -14.15 3.46 20.86
N LEU A 451 -14.63 2.66 19.90
CA LEU A 451 -15.52 1.52 20.10
C LEU A 451 -14.72 0.23 19.89
N ASP A 452 -14.72 -0.65 20.87
CA ASP A 452 -14.31 -2.05 20.70
C ASP A 452 -15.46 -2.85 20.06
N MET A 453 -15.25 -3.31 18.83
CA MET A 453 -16.25 -4.03 18.03
C MET A 453 -16.53 -5.45 18.55
N THR A 454 -15.67 -5.95 19.44
CA THR A 454 -15.82 -7.25 20.12
C THR A 454 -16.81 -7.11 21.27
N SER A 455 -16.47 -6.28 22.26
CA SER A 455 -17.25 -6.10 23.49
C SER A 455 -18.44 -5.15 23.35
N GLY A 456 -18.40 -4.22 22.39
CA GLY A 456 -19.33 -3.10 22.29
C GLY A 456 -19.02 -1.95 23.26
N ALA A 457 -17.91 -2.00 24.00
CA ALA A 457 -17.52 -0.94 24.92
C ALA A 457 -17.02 0.31 24.18
N VAL A 458 -17.48 1.48 24.63
CA VAL A 458 -17.04 2.78 24.10
C VAL A 458 -16.25 3.53 25.16
N ARG A 459 -15.11 4.13 24.78
CA ARG A 459 -14.31 5.00 25.65
C ARG A 459 -13.88 6.29 24.97
N GLU A 460 -13.66 7.33 25.76
CA GLU A 460 -13.03 8.58 25.35
C GLU A 460 -11.53 8.57 25.71
N PHE A 461 -10.69 9.19 24.87
CA PHE A 461 -9.27 9.32 25.16
C PHE A 461 -8.95 10.55 26.01
N ALA A 462 -8.83 10.37 27.33
CA ALA A 462 -8.45 11.45 28.24
C ALA A 462 -7.08 12.12 27.95
N ALA A 463 -6.19 11.46 27.20
CA ALA A 463 -4.92 12.02 26.74
C ALA A 463 -5.04 12.93 25.49
N LEU A 464 -6.19 12.88 24.79
CA LEU A 464 -6.51 13.76 23.67
C LEU A 464 -7.35 14.92 24.21
N THR A 465 -6.74 16.09 24.23
CA THR A 465 -7.34 17.35 24.71
C THR A 465 -8.00 18.13 23.59
N GLU A 466 -7.75 17.73 22.35
CA GLU A 466 -8.19 18.39 21.14
C GLU A 466 -9.67 18.16 20.86
N LEU A 467 -10.38 19.27 20.61
CA LEU A 467 -11.81 19.29 20.38
C LEU A 467 -12.11 19.35 18.87
N ASN A 468 -13.27 18.82 18.48
CA ASN A 468 -13.79 18.83 17.12
C ASN A 468 -12.81 18.20 16.11
N PRO A 469 -12.45 16.91 16.29
CA PRO A 469 -11.56 16.21 15.38
C PRO A 469 -12.17 16.08 13.98
N LEU A 470 -11.32 16.12 12.95
CA LEU A 470 -11.66 15.96 11.54
C LEU A 470 -10.69 15.00 10.85
N HIS A 471 -11.17 14.40 9.77
CA HIS A 471 -10.41 13.49 8.89
C HIS A 471 -9.74 12.36 9.66
N ILE A 472 -10.46 11.71 10.58
CA ILE A 472 -9.92 10.62 11.39
C ILE A 472 -9.60 9.45 10.45
N GLN A 473 -8.36 8.94 10.50
CA GLN A 473 -7.90 7.79 9.72
C GLN A 473 -7.06 6.86 10.58
N THR A 474 -7.21 5.56 10.36
CA THR A 474 -6.34 4.52 10.90
C THR A 474 -5.13 4.33 9.99
N ILE A 475 -3.93 4.40 10.57
CA ILE A 475 -2.66 4.09 9.89
C ILE A 475 -2.41 2.58 9.93
N ASN A 476 -2.76 1.95 11.04
CA ASN A 476 -2.66 0.51 11.29
C ASN A 476 -3.58 0.15 12.48
N ASN A 477 -3.47 -1.07 13.01
CA ASN A 477 -4.27 -1.54 14.17
C ASN A 477 -3.95 -0.83 15.51
N GLN A 478 -2.93 0.04 15.57
CA GLN A 478 -2.43 0.69 16.78
C GLN A 478 -2.45 2.22 16.73
N GLN A 479 -2.46 2.83 15.53
CA GLN A 479 -2.24 4.26 15.34
C GLN A 479 -3.34 4.92 14.51
N ILE A 480 -3.75 6.11 14.94
CA ILE A 480 -4.65 6.99 14.20
C ILE A 480 -3.98 8.33 13.89
N VAL A 481 -4.38 8.92 12.77
CA VAL A 481 -4.10 10.32 12.42
C VAL A 481 -5.41 11.10 12.33
N PHE A 482 -5.41 12.33 12.80
CA PHE A 482 -6.52 13.27 12.66
C PHE A 482 -6.01 14.72 12.71
N THR A 483 -6.86 15.67 12.33
CA THR A 483 -6.68 17.09 12.65
C THR A 483 -7.88 17.58 13.48
N ASN A 484 -7.95 18.87 13.81
CA ASN A 484 -9.13 19.47 14.41
C ASN A 484 -9.76 20.52 13.49
N ASN A 485 -10.95 20.99 13.86
CA ASN A 485 -11.63 22.12 13.24
C ASN A 485 -11.43 23.38 14.09
N SER A 486 -10.25 24.02 13.96
CA SER A 486 -9.90 25.22 14.71
C SER A 486 -9.83 26.44 13.79
N SER A 487 -10.46 27.53 14.20
CA SER A 487 -10.43 28.80 13.45
C SER A 487 -9.08 29.53 13.51
N THR A 488 -8.09 29.00 14.24
CA THR A 488 -6.78 29.67 14.45
C THR A 488 -5.56 28.77 14.25
N LEU A 489 -5.61 27.50 14.69
CA LEU A 489 -4.46 26.58 14.67
C LEU A 489 -4.93 25.14 14.51
N ASN A 490 -4.57 24.51 13.39
CA ASN A 490 -5.01 23.16 13.02
C ASN A 490 -3.83 22.16 13.15
N PRO A 491 -3.56 21.60 14.34
CA PRO A 491 -2.57 20.54 14.52
C PRO A 491 -2.93 19.28 13.72
N VAL A 492 -1.92 18.64 13.13
CA VAL A 492 -2.01 17.27 12.61
C VAL A 492 -1.42 16.34 13.65
N ILE A 493 -2.23 15.40 14.13
CA ILE A 493 -1.95 14.61 15.32
C ILE A 493 -1.87 13.14 14.93
N LEU A 494 -0.75 12.52 15.29
CA LEU A 494 -0.57 11.08 15.31
C LEU A 494 -0.72 10.59 16.75
N TYR A 495 -1.59 9.60 16.98
CA TYR A 495 -1.81 9.03 18.30
C TYR A 495 -1.63 7.52 18.28
N ASP A 496 -0.70 7.02 19.09
CA ASP A 496 -0.50 5.60 19.38
C ASP A 496 -1.46 5.18 20.49
N VAL A 497 -2.53 4.49 20.11
CA VAL A 497 -3.65 4.09 20.96
C VAL A 497 -3.24 3.00 21.96
N GLN A 498 -2.19 2.23 21.67
CA GLN A 498 -1.69 1.19 22.57
C GLN A 498 -0.75 1.75 23.63
N LYS A 499 0.11 2.72 23.26
CA LYS A 499 1.05 3.37 24.19
C LYS A 499 0.45 4.58 24.91
N GLY A 500 -0.66 5.14 24.41
CA GLY A 500 -1.23 6.40 24.90
C GLY A 500 -0.39 7.62 24.54
N VAL A 501 0.43 7.54 23.48
CA VAL A 501 1.41 8.57 23.11
C VAL A 501 0.85 9.43 21.98
N LYS A 502 0.77 10.75 22.23
CA LYS A 502 0.40 11.77 21.25
C LYS A 502 1.65 12.43 20.66
N SER A 503 1.70 12.53 19.33
CA SER A 503 2.72 13.26 18.58
C SER A 503 2.04 14.29 17.66
N THR A 504 2.37 15.57 17.83
CA THR A 504 1.95 16.63 16.89
C THR A 504 2.96 16.68 15.75
N LEU A 505 2.53 16.38 14.53
CA LEU A 505 3.40 16.34 13.35
C LEU A 505 3.70 17.75 12.82
N GLY A 506 2.74 18.66 12.98
CA GLY A 506 2.85 20.08 12.68
C GLY A 506 1.56 20.81 13.08
N VAL A 507 1.57 22.14 12.98
CA VAL A 507 0.41 22.99 13.27
C VAL A 507 0.18 23.93 12.08
N LEU A 508 -0.96 23.74 11.42
CA LEU A 508 -1.29 24.42 10.17
C LEU A 508 -2.08 25.71 10.45
N SER A 509 -1.69 26.80 9.79
CA SER A 509 -2.28 28.14 9.94
C SER A 509 -3.56 28.35 9.12
N THR A 510 -3.88 27.43 8.21
CA THR A 510 -5.07 27.47 7.35
C THR A 510 -5.92 26.22 7.58
N ALA A 511 -7.24 26.33 7.34
CA ALA A 511 -8.17 25.24 7.58
C ALA A 511 -7.89 24.05 6.65
N VAL A 512 -7.76 22.87 7.25
CA VAL A 512 -7.60 21.59 6.54
C VAL A 512 -8.91 21.22 5.84
N ARG A 513 -8.80 20.66 4.63
CA ARG A 513 -9.93 20.19 3.81
C ARG A 513 -9.96 18.68 3.65
N GLN A 514 -8.79 18.05 3.65
CA GLN A 514 -8.63 16.62 3.49
C GLN A 514 -7.26 16.20 4.02
N ILE A 515 -7.22 15.01 4.62
CA ILE A 515 -5.97 14.27 4.89
C ILE A 515 -5.98 13.01 4.03
N GLN A 516 -4.81 12.55 3.58
CA GLN A 516 -4.63 11.25 2.96
C GLN A 516 -3.33 10.61 3.46
N PHE A 517 -3.43 9.44 4.10
CA PHE A 517 -2.28 8.61 4.41
C PHE A 517 -1.86 7.75 3.20
N ASP A 518 -0.57 7.74 2.86
CA ASP A 518 0.01 6.79 1.89
C ASP A 518 0.70 5.64 2.64
N PRO A 519 0.16 4.40 2.60
CA PRO A 519 0.73 3.28 3.35
C PRO A 519 2.14 2.88 2.90
N LYS A 520 2.56 3.25 1.68
CA LYS A 520 3.88 2.88 1.15
C LYS A 520 4.99 3.78 1.68
N SER A 521 4.91 5.10 1.50
CA SER A 521 5.90 6.02 2.12
C SER A 521 5.65 6.28 3.60
N GLN A 522 4.48 5.87 4.11
CA GLN A 522 3.94 6.28 5.41
C GLN A 522 3.79 7.81 5.58
N SER A 523 3.81 8.57 4.47
CA SER A 523 3.57 10.00 4.47
C SER A 523 2.09 10.32 4.69
N ILE A 524 1.84 11.48 5.29
CA ILE A 524 0.50 12.04 5.45
C ILE A 524 0.41 13.31 4.62
N PHE A 525 -0.39 13.25 3.55
CA PHE A 525 -0.69 14.39 2.69
C PHE A 525 -1.87 15.18 3.24
N VAL A 526 -1.77 16.50 3.20
CA VAL A 526 -2.79 17.40 3.76
C VAL A 526 -3.11 18.50 2.74
N LEU A 527 -4.34 18.47 2.23
CA LEU A 527 -4.91 19.57 1.47
C LEU A 527 -5.42 20.63 2.47
N LYS A 528 -4.88 21.84 2.36
CA LYS A 528 -5.35 23.02 3.09
C LYS A 528 -6.25 23.85 2.18
N SER A 529 -6.88 24.88 2.73
CA SER A 529 -7.74 25.81 1.96
C SER A 529 -6.99 26.70 0.95
N SER A 530 -5.67 26.57 0.83
CA SER A 530 -4.79 27.45 0.06
C SER A 530 -3.68 26.72 -0.72
N ASP A 531 -3.28 25.54 -0.24
CA ASP A 531 -1.99 24.91 -0.57
C ASP A 531 -1.94 23.48 0.01
N PHE A 532 -0.82 22.78 -0.17
CA PHE A 532 -0.65 21.39 0.26
C PHE A 532 0.60 21.20 1.13
N SER A 533 0.49 20.36 2.15
CA SER A 533 1.63 19.90 2.97
C SER A 533 1.77 18.39 2.88
N GLN A 534 3.00 17.89 3.00
CA GLN A 534 3.31 16.50 3.25
C GLN A 534 4.05 16.38 4.58
N PHE A 535 3.53 15.59 5.51
CA PHE A 535 4.30 15.09 6.64
C PHE A 535 5.01 13.82 6.18
N ASP A 536 6.29 13.96 5.86
CA ASP A 536 7.15 12.92 5.30
C ASP A 536 7.77 12.07 6.42
N ARG A 537 7.57 10.74 6.38
CA ARG A 537 8.07 9.83 7.42
C ARG A 537 9.59 9.70 7.31
N GLN A 538 10.30 9.95 8.40
CA GLN A 538 11.75 9.79 8.47
C GLN A 538 12.12 8.41 9.06
N ASP A 539 13.32 7.92 8.77
CA ASP A 539 13.80 6.58 9.21
C ASP A 539 13.87 6.41 10.74
N ASP A 540 14.04 7.51 11.50
CA ASP A 540 13.96 7.51 12.97
C ASP A 540 12.53 7.42 13.52
N GLY A 541 11.54 7.36 12.63
CA GLY A 541 10.12 7.29 12.93
C GLY A 541 9.44 8.65 13.13
N THR A 542 10.18 9.77 13.09
CA THR A 542 9.63 11.13 13.13
C THR A 542 8.97 11.51 11.80
N TYR A 543 8.40 12.72 11.74
CA TYR A 543 7.83 13.30 10.53
C TYR A 543 8.40 14.68 10.27
N LYS A 544 8.64 14.99 9.00
CA LYS A 544 9.10 16.29 8.53
C LYS A 544 8.00 16.96 7.72
N ASP A 545 7.61 18.18 8.10
CA ASP A 545 6.70 18.99 7.27
C ASP A 545 7.43 19.48 6.02
N VAL A 546 6.84 19.20 4.86
CA VAL A 546 7.29 19.59 3.53
C VAL A 546 6.14 20.31 2.84
N ASP A 547 6.30 21.63 2.69
CA ASP A 547 5.46 22.43 1.80
C ASP A 547 5.65 21.94 0.35
N LEU A 548 4.57 21.46 -0.24
CA LEU A 548 4.57 20.93 -1.60
C LEU A 548 4.57 22.03 -2.67
N LYS A 549 4.30 23.28 -2.29
CA LYS A 549 4.22 24.47 -3.16
C LYS A 549 3.22 24.35 -4.32
N LEU A 550 2.29 23.41 -4.20
CA LEU A 550 1.10 23.33 -5.01
C LEU A 550 0.09 24.33 -4.44
N ALA A 551 -0.51 25.15 -5.29
CA ALA A 551 -1.51 26.14 -4.88
C ALA A 551 -2.91 25.57 -5.10
N TYR A 552 -3.71 25.48 -4.03
CA TYR A 552 -5.10 25.07 -4.16
C TYR A 552 -5.91 26.20 -4.79
N SER A 553 -6.39 26.01 -6.01
CA SER A 553 -7.07 27.08 -6.76
C SER A 553 -8.35 26.59 -7.41
N THR A 554 -9.49 26.83 -6.75
CA THR A 554 -10.80 26.64 -7.36
C THR A 554 -11.15 27.81 -8.28
N LYS A 555 -11.01 27.60 -9.60
CA LYS A 555 -11.50 28.51 -10.64
C LYS A 555 -13.04 28.52 -10.64
N GLY A 556 -13.65 29.33 -9.78
CA GLY A 556 -15.12 29.47 -9.71
C GLY A 556 -15.70 30.10 -8.43
N GLY A 557 -14.94 30.17 -7.33
CA GLY A 557 -15.30 30.99 -6.15
C GLY A 557 -16.44 30.48 -5.25
N MET A 558 -17.13 29.38 -5.59
CA MET A 558 -18.15 28.75 -4.73
C MET A 558 -17.85 27.26 -4.50
N HIS A 559 -17.55 26.91 -3.24
CA HIS A 559 -17.54 25.52 -2.78
C HIS A 559 -18.96 25.15 -2.35
N TYR A 560 -19.51 24.07 -2.93
CA TYR A 560 -20.87 23.63 -2.61
C TYR A 560 -20.92 22.45 -1.63
N SER A 561 -19.77 21.80 -1.33
CA SER A 561 -19.70 20.74 -0.33
C SER A 561 -18.61 21.03 0.70
N SER A 562 -18.94 20.83 1.98
CA SER A 562 -18.00 20.89 3.12
C SER A 562 -17.45 19.50 3.49
N PHE A 563 -17.60 18.54 2.58
CA PHE A 563 -17.41 17.09 2.78
C PHE A 563 -16.72 16.38 1.60
N GLY A 564 -16.41 17.10 0.51
CA GLY A 564 -15.74 16.58 -0.66
C GLY A 564 -14.24 16.41 -0.43
N ASP A 565 -13.72 15.20 -0.64
CA ASP A 565 -12.30 15.07 -0.98
C ASP A 565 -12.17 15.54 -2.43
N PHE A 566 -11.19 16.40 -2.68
CA PHE A 566 -10.92 17.00 -4.00
C PHE A 566 -9.45 16.87 -4.40
N PHE A 567 -8.71 16.06 -3.66
CA PHE A 567 -7.32 15.69 -3.91
C PHE A 567 -7.13 14.17 -3.83
N ALA A 568 -6.20 13.64 -4.63
CA ALA A 568 -5.70 12.27 -4.49
C ALA A 568 -4.22 12.19 -4.87
N PHE A 569 -3.38 11.80 -3.92
CA PHE A 569 -2.06 11.25 -4.19
C PHE A 569 -2.19 9.81 -4.68
N LEU A 570 -1.67 9.52 -5.87
CA LEU A 570 -1.69 8.20 -6.49
C LEU A 570 -0.28 7.77 -6.90
N ARG A 571 -0.03 6.47 -6.91
CA ARG A 571 1.13 5.84 -7.56
C ARG A 571 0.61 5.18 -8.84
N LYS A 572 0.79 5.86 -9.98
CA LYS A 572 0.23 5.52 -11.30
C LYS A 572 1.14 4.59 -12.09
#